data_AF-A0A0L8MI85-F1
#
_entry.id   AF-A0A0L8MI85-F1
#
_cell.length_a   1.000
_cell.length_b   1.000
_cell.length_c   1.000
_cell.angle_alpha   90.00
_cell.angle_beta   90.00
_cell.angle_gamma   90.00
#
_symmetry.space_group_name_H-M   'P 1'
#
loop_
_entity.id
_entity.type
_entity.pdbx_description
1 polymer ?
#
loop_
_entity_poly.entity_id
_entity_poly.type
_entity_poly.pdbx_seq_one_letter_code
_entity_poly.pdbx_strand_id
1 'polypeptide(L)'
;MGSDLRRAAVAALGELGRSDDWRDRADAGHGLAAFAEMPEAVGPLLELVLGPGDTFVTRRTAESLLRRVDRSGLSIVASAMAVADANCSDWIHTAVLDVFGIFATDLDEALRLCEELAQDGDDRIARGARELYEDLTAIDPVLRPVQPDRAVSS
;
A
#
# COMPACT_ATOMS: atom_id res chain seq x y z
N MET A 1 -26.08 -5.48 10.84
CA MET A 1 -26.10 -4.03 11.10
C MET A 1 -24.74 -3.38 10.90
N GLY A 2 -23.68 -3.70 11.67
CA GLY A 2 -22.34 -3.09 11.44
C GLY A 2 -21.68 -3.46 10.11
N SER A 3 -21.81 -4.72 9.67
CA SER A 3 -21.30 -5.18 8.36
C SER A 3 -22.02 -4.47 7.19
N ASP A 4 -23.32 -4.23 7.31
CA ASP A 4 -24.11 -3.56 6.27
C ASP A 4 -23.69 -2.10 6.08
N LEU A 5 -23.37 -1.40 7.17
CA LEU A 5 -22.86 -0.02 7.13
C LEU A 5 -21.45 0.05 6.54
N ARG A 6 -20.56 -0.90 6.88
CA ARG A 6 -19.21 -0.97 6.27
C ARG A 6 -19.31 -1.22 4.77
N ARG A 7 -20.17 -2.16 4.34
CA ARG A 7 -20.38 -2.42 2.91
C ARG A 7 -20.97 -1.21 2.19
N ALA A 8 -21.91 -0.50 2.81
CA ALA A 8 -22.45 0.74 2.24
C ALA A 8 -21.38 1.84 2.10
N ALA A 9 -20.49 1.97 3.09
CA ALA A 9 -19.36 2.90 3.00
C ALA A 9 -18.40 2.53 1.84
N VAL A 10 -18.04 1.25 1.71
CA VAL A 10 -17.22 0.76 0.59
C VAL A 10 -17.89 1.03 -0.75
N ALA A 11 -19.21 0.79 -0.86
CA ALA A 11 -19.95 1.08 -2.07
C ALA A 11 -19.92 2.57 -2.44
N ALA A 12 -20.22 3.45 -1.47
CA ALA A 12 -20.22 4.90 -1.69
C ALA A 12 -18.84 5.45 -2.07
N LEU A 13 -17.77 4.98 -1.42
CA LEU A 13 -16.41 5.36 -1.78
C LEU A 13 -16.00 4.80 -3.16
N GLY A 14 -16.45 3.59 -3.50
CA GLY A 14 -16.27 3.03 -4.84
C GLY A 14 -16.98 3.82 -5.92
N GLU A 15 -18.15 4.39 -5.64
CA GLU A 15 -18.84 5.34 -6.54
C GLU A 15 -18.04 6.65 -6.68
N LEU A 16 -17.56 7.22 -5.57
CA LEU A 16 -16.70 8.41 -5.58
C LEU A 16 -15.40 8.19 -6.39
N GLY A 17 -14.84 6.97 -6.32
CA GLY A 17 -13.66 6.55 -7.09
C GLY A 17 -13.87 6.52 -8.61
N ARG A 18 -15.10 6.67 -9.10
CA ARG A 18 -15.45 6.76 -10.52
C ARG A 18 -15.81 8.18 -10.98
N SER A 19 -15.64 9.18 -10.11
CA SER A 19 -15.85 10.60 -10.44
C SER A 19 -14.88 11.07 -11.54
N ASP A 20 -15.32 12.02 -12.36
CA ASP A 20 -14.46 12.69 -13.34
C ASP A 20 -13.47 13.67 -12.66
N ASP A 21 -13.70 14.05 -11.39
CA ASP A 21 -12.74 14.85 -10.61
C ASP A 21 -11.67 13.93 -9.98
N TRP A 22 -10.40 14.22 -10.26
CA TRP A 22 -9.28 13.48 -9.65
C TRP A 22 -9.20 13.66 -8.13
N ARG A 23 -9.73 14.75 -7.56
CA ARG A 23 -9.74 14.97 -6.10
C ARG A 23 -10.67 13.98 -5.41
N ASP A 24 -11.88 13.82 -5.95
CA ASP A 24 -12.85 12.84 -5.47
C ASP A 24 -12.25 11.43 -5.50
N ARG A 25 -11.57 11.08 -6.59
CA ARG A 25 -10.90 9.78 -6.74
C ARG A 25 -9.77 9.58 -5.75
N ALA A 26 -8.97 10.62 -5.47
CA ALA A 26 -7.92 10.56 -4.45
C ALA A 26 -8.50 10.40 -3.04
N ASP A 27 -9.58 11.11 -2.72
CA ASP A 27 -10.28 10.99 -1.44
C ASP A 27 -10.94 9.63 -1.29
N ALA A 28 -11.50 9.09 -2.38
CA ALA A 28 -12.02 7.73 -2.44
C ALA A 28 -10.92 6.70 -2.15
N GLY A 29 -9.75 6.82 -2.79
CA GLY A 29 -8.62 5.92 -2.57
C GLY A 29 -8.11 5.97 -1.12
N HIS A 30 -8.00 7.17 -0.56
CA HIS A 30 -7.64 7.37 0.84
C HIS A 30 -8.66 6.72 1.79
N GLY A 31 -9.96 6.95 1.56
CA GLY A 31 -11.03 6.39 2.39
C GLY A 31 -11.16 4.87 2.25
N LEU A 32 -11.10 4.33 1.03
CA LEU A 32 -11.20 2.89 0.76
C LEU A 32 -10.05 2.11 1.39
N ALA A 33 -8.87 2.70 1.52
CA ALA A 33 -7.73 2.03 2.14
C ALA A 33 -8.05 1.55 3.56
N ALA A 34 -8.92 2.24 4.32
CA ALA A 34 -9.37 1.80 5.65
C ALA A 34 -10.19 0.49 5.64
N PHE A 35 -10.63 0.03 4.47
CA PHE A 35 -11.44 -1.16 4.24
C PHE A 35 -10.74 -2.20 3.35
N ALA A 36 -9.40 -2.12 3.20
CA ALA A 36 -8.62 -2.99 2.31
C ALA A 36 -8.80 -4.50 2.61
N GLU A 37 -9.20 -4.88 3.83
CA GLU A 37 -9.49 -6.27 4.19
C GLU A 37 -10.85 -6.77 3.65
N MET A 38 -11.71 -5.87 3.17
CA MET A 38 -13.00 -6.22 2.60
C MET A 38 -12.84 -6.60 1.12
N PRO A 39 -13.30 -7.79 0.68
CA PRO A 39 -13.22 -8.22 -0.71
C PRO A 39 -13.84 -7.21 -1.70
N GLU A 40 -14.91 -6.53 -1.30
CA GLU A 40 -15.60 -5.53 -2.11
C GLU A 40 -14.76 -4.26 -2.38
N ALA A 41 -13.75 -3.98 -1.54
CA ALA A 41 -12.87 -2.82 -1.70
C ALA A 41 -11.67 -3.09 -2.64
N VAL A 42 -11.27 -4.35 -2.82
CA VAL A 42 -10.04 -4.74 -3.55
C VAL A 42 -10.08 -4.26 -5.00
N GLY A 43 -11.19 -4.50 -5.71
CA GLY A 43 -11.35 -4.07 -7.10
C GLY A 43 -11.22 -2.55 -7.27
N PRO A 44 -12.05 -1.75 -6.60
CA PRO A 44 -11.95 -0.29 -6.63
C PRO A 44 -10.57 0.26 -6.25
N LEU A 45 -9.91 -0.33 -5.24
CA LEU A 45 -8.57 0.08 -4.84
C LEU A 45 -7.53 -0.20 -5.93
N LEU A 46 -7.58 -1.37 -6.58
CA LEU A 46 -6.71 -1.70 -7.71
C LEU A 46 -6.94 -0.76 -8.89
N GLU A 47 -8.19 -0.45 -9.22
CA GLU A 47 -8.54 0.50 -10.28
C GLU A 47 -7.96 1.91 -9.99
N LEU A 48 -8.02 2.38 -8.76
CA LEU A 48 -7.48 3.69 -8.37
C LEU A 48 -5.95 3.72 -8.36
N VAL A 49 -5.30 2.65 -7.92
CA VAL A 49 -3.83 2.56 -7.98
C VAL A 49 -3.37 2.49 -9.43
N LEU A 50 -4.02 1.69 -10.27
CA LEU A 50 -3.65 1.45 -11.67
C LEU A 50 -4.24 2.47 -12.66
N GLY A 51 -4.90 3.52 -12.17
CA GLY A 51 -5.64 4.49 -12.99
C GLY A 51 -4.72 5.24 -13.97
N PRO A 52 -4.85 5.02 -15.29
CA PRO A 52 -3.97 5.67 -16.26
C PRO A 52 -4.28 7.17 -16.35
N GLY A 53 -3.26 8.01 -16.16
CA GLY A 53 -3.35 9.47 -16.33
C GLY A 53 -3.48 10.28 -15.04
N ASP A 54 -3.73 9.63 -13.90
CA ASP A 54 -3.94 10.31 -12.61
C ASP A 54 -2.88 9.94 -11.59
N THR A 55 -1.66 10.42 -11.85
CA THR A 55 -0.47 10.11 -11.06
C THR A 55 -0.62 10.42 -9.56
N PHE A 56 -1.35 11.49 -9.23
CA PHE A 56 -1.66 11.85 -7.85
C PHE A 56 -2.59 10.82 -7.17
N VAL A 57 -3.59 10.31 -7.90
CA VAL A 57 -4.53 9.31 -7.38
C VAL A 57 -3.79 8.00 -7.11
N THR A 58 -2.94 7.56 -8.04
CA THR A 58 -2.06 6.40 -7.85
C THR A 58 -1.22 6.54 -6.58
N ARG A 59 -0.44 7.63 -6.48
CA ARG A 59 0.45 7.87 -5.34
C ARG A 59 -0.33 7.92 -4.02
N ARG A 60 -1.41 8.71 -3.94
CA ARG A 60 -2.18 8.89 -2.69
C ARG A 60 -2.88 7.61 -2.23
N THR A 61 -3.38 6.82 -3.18
CA THR A 61 -4.01 5.53 -2.86
C THR A 61 -2.97 4.54 -2.36
N ALA A 62 -1.84 4.42 -3.08
CA ALA A 62 -0.72 3.56 -2.65
C ALA A 62 -0.19 3.99 -1.27
N GLU A 63 0.08 5.27 -1.03
CA GLU A 63 0.51 5.76 0.28
C GLU A 63 -0.47 5.39 1.40
N SER A 64 -1.77 5.51 1.15
CA SER A 64 -2.80 5.21 2.14
C SER A 64 -2.87 3.71 2.47
N LEU A 65 -2.64 2.85 1.48
CA LEU A 65 -2.53 1.40 1.67
C LEU A 65 -1.26 1.03 2.43
N LEU A 66 -0.12 1.61 2.08
CA LEU A 66 1.18 1.31 2.69
C LEU A 66 1.26 1.76 4.15
N ARG A 67 0.66 2.91 4.50
CA ARG A 67 0.62 3.42 5.88
C ARG A 67 -0.15 2.51 6.86
N ARG A 68 -0.91 1.52 6.37
CA ARG A 68 -1.53 0.51 7.24
C ARG A 68 -0.52 -0.47 7.82
N VAL A 69 0.59 -0.69 7.10
CA VAL A 69 1.63 -1.68 7.44
C VAL A 69 1.02 -3.03 7.81
N ASP A 70 0.08 -3.50 6.98
CA ASP A 70 -0.61 -4.77 7.18
C ASP A 70 -0.72 -5.57 5.88
N ARG A 71 -1.09 -6.84 6.02
CA ARG A 71 -1.17 -7.79 4.90
C ARG A 71 -2.13 -7.31 3.81
N SER A 72 -3.26 -6.72 4.18
CA SER A 72 -4.30 -6.29 3.22
C SER A 72 -3.87 -5.09 2.39
N GLY A 73 -3.22 -4.09 2.99
CA GLY A 73 -2.67 -2.96 2.27
C GLY A 73 -1.56 -3.38 1.32
N LEU A 74 -0.59 -4.16 1.84
CA LEU A 74 0.56 -4.61 1.07
C LEU A 74 0.18 -5.58 -0.06
N SER A 75 -0.81 -6.46 0.13
CA SER A 75 -1.24 -7.38 -0.95
C SER A 75 -1.86 -6.64 -2.14
N ILE A 76 -2.58 -5.55 -1.90
CA ILE A 76 -3.15 -4.72 -2.98
C ILE A 76 -2.04 -3.98 -3.72
N VAL A 77 -1.08 -3.38 -3.01
CA VAL A 77 0.05 -2.69 -3.66
C VAL A 77 0.93 -3.67 -4.42
N ALA A 78 1.27 -4.82 -3.84
CA ALA A 78 1.97 -5.91 -4.53
C ALA A 78 1.22 -6.34 -5.80
N SER A 79 -0.08 -6.57 -5.69
CA SER A 79 -0.91 -6.91 -6.85
C SER A 79 -0.89 -5.83 -7.94
N ALA A 80 -0.84 -4.55 -7.56
CA ALA A 80 -0.72 -3.45 -8.50
C ALA A 80 0.67 -3.43 -9.17
N MET A 81 1.75 -3.52 -8.40
CA MET A 81 3.13 -3.54 -8.92
C MET A 81 3.32 -4.61 -10.01
N ALA A 82 2.80 -5.81 -9.76
CA ALA A 82 2.90 -6.94 -10.68
C ALA A 82 2.33 -6.66 -12.08
N VAL A 83 1.44 -5.67 -12.26
CA VAL A 83 0.82 -5.39 -13.58
C VAL A 83 0.93 -3.92 -14.01
N ALA A 84 1.52 -3.07 -13.17
CA ALA A 84 1.66 -1.65 -13.43
C ALA A 84 2.47 -1.42 -14.71
N ASP A 85 2.07 -0.43 -15.51
CA ASP A 85 2.95 0.10 -16.53
C ASP A 85 4.08 0.95 -15.90
N ALA A 86 5.08 1.33 -16.69
CA ALA A 86 6.24 2.07 -16.19
C ALA A 86 5.85 3.38 -15.46
N ASN A 87 4.87 4.13 -15.98
CA ASN A 87 4.46 5.38 -15.36
C ASN A 87 3.76 5.12 -14.02
N CYS A 88 2.85 4.15 -13.96
CA CYS A 88 2.19 3.76 -12.71
C CYS A 88 3.20 3.23 -11.68
N SER A 89 4.17 2.43 -12.13
CA SER A 89 5.23 1.87 -11.29
C SER A 89 6.06 2.96 -10.60
N ASP A 90 6.45 4.02 -11.32
CA ASP A 90 7.21 5.14 -10.75
C ASP A 90 6.46 5.85 -9.59
N TRP A 91 5.14 5.99 -9.70
CA TRP A 91 4.32 6.62 -8.65
C TRP A 91 4.05 5.71 -7.46
N ILE A 92 3.96 4.39 -7.68
CA ILE A 92 3.94 3.41 -6.60
C ILE A 92 5.27 3.43 -5.86
N HIS A 93 6.39 3.43 -6.57
CA HIS A 93 7.73 3.52 -5.99
C HIS A 93 7.92 4.81 -5.18
N THR A 94 7.45 5.94 -5.70
CA THR A 94 7.46 7.22 -4.96
C THR A 94 6.69 7.10 -3.64
N ALA A 95 5.50 6.49 -3.65
CA ALA A 95 4.72 6.27 -2.43
C ALA A 95 5.44 5.36 -1.42
N VAL A 96 6.16 4.33 -1.89
CA VAL A 96 6.99 3.46 -1.05
C VAL A 96 8.07 4.26 -0.32
N LEU A 97 8.81 5.11 -1.05
CA LEU A 97 9.82 5.99 -0.47
C LEU A 97 9.23 6.98 0.54
N ASP A 98 8.08 7.59 0.22
CA ASP A 98 7.44 8.57 1.10
C ASP A 98 6.97 7.97 2.43
N VAL A 99 6.52 6.71 2.42
CA VAL A 99 5.98 6.03 3.60
C VAL A 99 7.10 5.44 4.44
N PHE A 100 8.04 4.73 3.83
CA PHE A 100 9.03 3.94 4.57
C PHE A 100 10.41 4.60 4.69
N GLY A 101 10.65 5.74 4.05
CA GLY A 101 11.92 6.47 4.15
C GLY A 101 12.19 7.10 5.52
N ILE A 102 11.22 7.14 6.42
CA ILE A 102 11.35 7.85 7.71
C ILE A 102 11.69 6.92 8.86
N PHE A 103 10.88 5.90 9.13
CA PHE A 103 10.99 5.07 10.33
C PHE A 103 11.42 3.63 9.98
N ALA A 104 12.56 3.20 10.50
CA ALA A 104 13.06 1.84 10.30
C ALA A 104 12.09 0.76 10.80
N THR A 105 11.32 1.03 11.87
CA THR A 105 10.36 0.06 12.41
C THR A 105 9.24 -0.26 11.42
N ASP A 106 8.71 0.74 10.71
CA ASP A 106 7.66 0.54 9.72
C ASP A 106 8.22 -0.20 8.49
N LEU A 107 9.46 0.14 8.09
CA LEU A 107 10.18 -0.55 7.02
C LEU A 107 10.43 -2.03 7.33
N ASP A 108 10.93 -2.33 8.55
CA ASP A 108 11.22 -3.71 8.98
C ASP A 108 9.95 -4.57 8.99
N GLU A 109 8.83 -4.02 9.46
CA GLU A 109 7.56 -4.75 9.45
C GLU A 109 7.03 -4.95 8.03
N ALA A 110 7.15 -3.95 7.15
CA ALA A 110 6.78 -4.09 5.75
C ALA A 110 7.62 -5.16 5.02
N LEU A 111 8.94 -5.20 5.27
CA LEU A 111 9.83 -6.24 4.74
C LEU A 111 9.38 -7.64 5.17
N ARG A 112 9.13 -7.83 6.47
CA ARG A 112 8.64 -9.09 7.03
C ARG A 112 7.33 -9.55 6.38
N LEU A 113 6.38 -8.63 6.20
CA LEU A 113 5.10 -8.92 5.54
C LEU A 113 5.28 -9.25 4.04
N CYS A 114 6.22 -8.60 3.35
CA CYS A 114 6.53 -8.91 1.95
C CYS A 114 7.15 -10.30 1.79
N GLU A 115 8.01 -10.74 2.73
CA GLU A 115 8.54 -12.11 2.73
C GLU A 115 7.44 -13.16 2.85
N GLU A 116 6.44 -12.92 3.72
CA GLU A 116 5.27 -13.79 3.85
C GLU A 116 4.40 -13.77 2.57
N LEU A 117 4.17 -12.59 1.99
CA LEU A 117 3.38 -12.43 0.77
C LEU A 117 4.08 -13.03 -0.46
N ALA A 118 5.41 -13.07 -0.50
CA ALA A 118 6.17 -13.71 -1.57
C ALA A 118 5.96 -15.24 -1.64
N GLN A 119 5.32 -15.83 -0.64
CA GLN A 119 4.89 -17.24 -0.59
C GLN A 119 3.37 -17.40 -0.75
N ASP A 120 2.64 -16.33 -1.10
CA ASP A 120 1.20 -16.40 -1.31
C ASP A 120 0.86 -17.33 -2.49
N GLY A 121 -0.30 -17.99 -2.41
CA GLY A 121 -0.77 -18.89 -3.46
C GLY A 121 -1.25 -18.16 -4.71
N ASP A 122 -1.53 -16.86 -4.62
CA ASP A 122 -1.78 -16.01 -5.77
C ASP A 122 -0.45 -15.51 -6.36
N ASP A 123 -0.13 -15.97 -7.57
CA ASP A 123 1.10 -15.60 -8.30
C ASP A 123 1.27 -14.10 -8.48
N ARG A 124 0.16 -13.34 -8.59
CA ARG A 124 0.20 -11.89 -8.77
C ARG A 124 0.66 -11.21 -7.48
N ILE A 125 0.12 -11.64 -6.34
CA ILE A 125 0.55 -11.16 -5.02
C ILE A 125 2.00 -11.55 -4.78
N ALA A 126 2.34 -12.83 -4.99
CA ALA A 126 3.67 -13.34 -4.71
C ALA A 126 4.77 -12.67 -5.54
N ARG A 127 4.53 -12.43 -6.84
CA ARG A 127 5.48 -11.72 -7.70
C ARG A 127 5.61 -10.26 -7.29
N GLY A 128 4.51 -9.55 -7.13
CA GLY A 128 4.53 -8.14 -6.74
C GLY A 128 5.13 -7.91 -5.36
N ALA A 129 4.98 -8.86 -4.43
CA ALA A 129 5.60 -8.78 -3.10
C ALA A 129 7.12 -8.90 -3.16
N ARG A 130 7.67 -9.65 -4.12
CA ARG A 130 9.13 -9.71 -4.36
C ARG A 130 9.65 -8.39 -4.92
N GLU A 131 8.93 -7.80 -5.88
CA GLU A 131 9.27 -6.48 -6.43
C GLU A 131 9.21 -5.40 -5.33
N LEU A 132 8.16 -5.41 -4.51
CA LEU A 132 8.03 -4.49 -3.37
C LEU A 132 9.14 -4.72 -2.33
N TYR A 133 9.51 -5.97 -2.05
CA TYR A 133 10.62 -6.28 -1.15
C TYR A 133 11.93 -5.70 -1.65
N GLU A 134 12.24 -5.85 -2.95
CA GLU A 134 13.43 -5.28 -3.57
C GLU A 134 13.47 -3.75 -3.38
N ASP A 135 12.35 -3.06 -3.67
CA ASP A 135 12.22 -1.61 -3.45
C ASP A 135 12.45 -1.21 -1.98
N LEU A 136 11.85 -1.94 -1.04
CA LEU A 136 11.99 -1.67 0.39
C LEU A 136 13.43 -1.88 0.87
N THR A 137 14.13 -2.92 0.40
CA THR A 137 15.52 -3.18 0.80
C THR A 137 16.51 -2.10 0.34
N ALA A 138 16.14 -1.33 -0.68
CA ALA A 138 16.94 -0.21 -1.17
C ALA A 138 16.80 1.07 -0.31
N ILE A 139 15.84 1.11 0.62
CA ILE A 139 15.58 2.28 1.46
C ILE A 139 16.56 2.36 2.62
N ASP A 140 17.18 3.52 2.80
CA ASP A 140 17.91 3.88 4.02
C ASP A 140 17.02 4.80 4.89
N PRO A 141 16.36 4.28 5.94
CA PRO A 141 15.44 5.06 6.75
C PRO A 141 16.19 6.08 7.63
N VAL A 142 15.63 7.29 7.73
CA VAL A 142 16.22 8.40 8.50
C VAL A 142 16.32 8.11 10.00
N LEU A 143 15.28 7.51 10.58
CA LEU A 143 15.14 7.26 12.01
C LEU A 143 15.27 5.76 12.31
N ARG A 144 16.35 5.40 13.00
CA ARG A 144 16.65 4.02 13.42
C ARG A 144 16.36 3.81 14.91
N PRO A 145 16.06 2.57 15.36
CA PRO A 145 15.86 2.29 16.76
C PRO A 145 17.13 2.63 17.55
N VAL A 146 16.96 3.24 18.72
CA VAL A 146 18.08 3.46 19.64
C VAL A 146 18.56 2.08 20.09
N GLN A 147 19.80 1.71 19.74
CA GLN A 147 20.41 0.49 20.29
C GLN A 147 20.48 0.66 21.80
N PRO A 148 19.95 -0.28 22.61
CA PRO A 148 20.11 -0.21 24.05
C PRO A 148 21.62 -0.25 24.34
N ASP A 149 22.08 0.73 25.12
CA ASP A 149 23.47 0.84 25.55
C ASP A 149 23.93 -0.54 26.01
N ARG A 150 24.98 -1.08 25.39
CA ARG A 150 25.61 -2.31 25.87
C ARG A 150 26.06 -2.02 27.29
N ALA A 151 25.31 -2.50 28.27
CA ALA A 151 25.65 -2.39 29.67
C ALA A 151 27.11 -2.84 29.81
N VAL A 152 27.97 -1.89 30.18
CA VAL A 152 29.38 -2.13 30.45
C VAL A 152 29.42 -3.12 31.61
N SER A 153 29.66 -4.39 31.31
CA SER A 153 29.91 -5.40 32.32
C SER A 153 31.15 -4.98 33.11
N SER A 154 30.95 -4.62 34.38
CA SER A 154 32.02 -4.52 35.39
C SER A 154 32.09 -5.82 36.18
#